data_AF-A0A6I1EBY6-F1
#
_entry.id   AF-A0A6I1EBY6-F1
#
_cell.length_a   1.000
_cell.length_b   1.000
_cell.length_c   1.000
_cell.angle_alpha   90.00
_cell.angle_beta   90.00
_cell.angle_gamma   90.00
#
_symmetry.space_group_name_H-M   'P 1'
#
loop_
_entity.id
_entity.type
_entity.pdbx_description
1 polymer ?
#
loop_
_entity_poly.entity_id
_entity_poly.type
_entity_poly.pdbx_seq_one_letter_code
_entity_poly.pdbx_strand_id
1 'polypeptide(L)'
;MSEDLNPEWLHATLLDAADTLQDALGKLDENMDEETASEILRRDLVSVYAKLNYAVNSAHLGPEALNVLTEDELIAWPSEMPFATMAELDEEVEESN
;
A
#
# COMPACT_ATOMS: atom_id res chain seq x y z
N MET A 1 -9.27 -15.39 16.00
CA MET A 1 -8.20 -14.66 16.72
C MET A 1 -8.40 -13.21 16.33
N SER A 2 -8.48 -12.26 17.26
CA SER A 2 -8.44 -10.84 16.85
C SER A 2 -7.02 -10.59 16.35
N GLU A 3 -6.89 -10.43 15.04
CA GLU A 3 -5.65 -10.00 14.42
C GLU A 3 -5.48 -8.53 14.77
N ASP A 4 -4.83 -8.26 15.90
CA ASP A 4 -4.65 -6.90 16.41
C ASP A 4 -3.66 -6.16 15.49
N LEU A 5 -4.19 -5.52 14.45
CA LEU A 5 -3.48 -4.59 13.58
C LEU A 5 -2.84 -3.48 14.43
N ASN A 6 -1.60 -3.12 14.11
CA ASN A 6 -0.94 -1.97 14.73
C ASN A 6 -1.27 -0.68 13.97
N PRO A 7 -2.11 0.23 14.51
CA PRO A 7 -2.56 1.41 13.77
C PRO A 7 -1.43 2.43 13.55
N GLU A 8 -0.50 2.55 14.49
CA GLU A 8 0.64 3.48 14.37
C GLU A 8 1.60 3.03 13.28
N TRP A 9 1.84 1.72 13.20
CA TRP A 9 2.66 1.13 12.14
C TRP A 9 2.01 1.30 10.77
N LEU A 10 0.73 0.94 10.65
CA LEU A 10 -0.02 1.12 9.40
C LEU A 10 0.01 2.58 8.96
N HIS A 11 -0.26 3.51 9.88
CA HIS A 11 -0.18 4.95 9.60
C HIS A 11 1.20 5.38 9.12
N ALA A 12 2.29 4.95 9.78
CA ALA A 12 3.65 5.28 9.37
C ALA A 12 3.99 4.77 7.96
N THR A 13 3.62 3.52 7.65
CA THR A 13 3.86 2.93 6.32
C THR A 13 3.04 3.56 5.21
N LEU A 14 1.79 3.96 5.50
CA LEU A 14 0.95 4.67 4.54
C LEU A 14 1.44 6.11 4.30
N LEU A 15 2.00 6.79 5.31
CA LEU A 15 2.64 8.09 5.11
C LEU A 15 3.83 7.98 4.15
N ASP A 16 4.67 6.94 4.31
CA ASP A 16 5.80 6.71 3.42
C ASP A 16 5.36 6.43 1.96
N ALA A 17 4.28 5.67 1.78
CA ALA A 17 3.67 5.46 0.47
C ALA A 17 3.08 6.77 -0.10
N ALA A 18 2.45 7.58 0.73
CA ALA A 18 1.85 8.86 0.34
C ALA A 18 2.91 9.88 -0.09
N ASP A 19 4.01 10.00 0.64
CA ASP A 19 5.14 10.88 0.29
C ASP A 19 5.69 10.50 -1.10
N THR A 20 5.85 9.20 -1.36
CA THR A 20 6.34 8.70 -2.65
C THR A 20 5.35 8.98 -3.80
N LEU A 21 4.05 8.89 -3.53
CA LEU A 21 3.03 9.27 -4.50
C LEU A 21 3.03 10.78 -4.75
N GLN A 22 3.22 11.59 -3.71
CA GLN A 22 3.28 13.03 -3.81
C GLN A 22 4.46 13.49 -4.67
N ASP A 23 5.62 12.82 -4.57
CA ASP A 23 6.76 13.05 -5.44
C ASP A 23 6.45 12.75 -6.92
N ALA A 24 5.76 11.63 -7.19
CA ALA A 24 5.33 11.27 -8.55
C ALA A 24 4.32 12.28 -9.12
N LEU A 25 3.39 12.77 -8.29
CA LEU A 25 2.45 13.83 -8.67
C LEU A 25 3.17 15.15 -8.94
N GLY A 26 4.19 15.49 -8.15
CA GLY A 26 5.00 16.69 -8.36
C GLY A 26 5.63 16.74 -9.75
N LYS A 27 6.09 15.59 -10.27
CA LYS A 27 6.61 15.49 -11.64
C LYS A 27 5.54 15.78 -12.70
N LEU A 28 4.30 15.29 -12.51
CA LEU A 28 3.18 15.59 -13.41
C LEU A 28 2.77 17.06 -13.35
N ASP A 29 2.81 17.66 -12.17
CA ASP A 29 2.50 19.06 -11.97
C ASP A 29 3.54 19.97 -12.65
N GLU A 30 4.82 19.55 -12.67
CA GLU A 30 5.89 20.22 -13.41
C GLU A 30 5.73 20.07 -14.92
N ASN A 31 5.34 18.87 -15.40
CA ASN A 31 5.18 18.60 -16.82
C ASN A 31 4.05 17.58 -17.10
N MET A 32 2.91 18.10 -17.56
CA MET A 32 1.72 17.30 -17.87
C MET A 32 1.74 16.83 -19.34
N ASP A 33 2.66 15.93 -19.67
CA ASP A 33 2.76 15.31 -21.00
C ASP A 33 2.80 13.77 -20.96
N GLU A 34 2.69 13.14 -22.15
CA GLU A 34 2.63 11.68 -22.28
C GLU A 34 3.95 11.00 -21.87
N GLU A 35 5.09 11.64 -22.09
CA GLU A 35 6.40 11.10 -21.73
C GLU A 35 6.54 10.99 -20.21
N THR A 36 6.22 12.07 -19.51
CA THR A 36 6.24 12.15 -18.04
C THR A 36 5.24 11.17 -17.43
N ALA A 37 4.01 11.11 -17.96
CA ALA A 37 3.01 10.14 -17.52
C ALA A 37 3.46 8.69 -17.74
N SER A 38 4.11 8.39 -18.87
CA SER A 38 4.65 7.06 -19.17
C SER A 38 5.80 6.68 -18.24
N GLU A 39 6.68 7.64 -17.92
CA GLU A 39 7.78 7.44 -16.97
C GLU A 39 7.24 7.10 -15.58
N ILE A 40 6.29 7.89 -15.09
CA ILE A 40 5.67 7.68 -13.76
C ILE A 40 5.00 6.32 -13.69
N LEU A 41 4.21 5.95 -14.71
CA LEU A 41 3.52 4.67 -14.74
C LEU A 41 4.50 3.48 -14.74
N ARG A 42 5.62 3.60 -15.46
CA ARG A 42 6.58 2.50 -15.63
C ARG A 42 7.64 2.42 -14.55
N ARG A 43 7.92 3.51 -13.84
CA ARG A 43 9.03 3.62 -12.89
C ARG A 43 8.60 4.06 -11.50
N ASP A 44 7.93 5.20 -11.40
CA ASP A 44 7.65 5.78 -10.08
C ASP A 44 6.55 5.01 -9.34
N LEU A 45 5.50 4.59 -10.04
CA LEU A 45 4.44 3.78 -9.44
C LEU A 45 4.91 2.42 -8.94
N VAL A 46 6.02 1.88 -9.46
CA VAL A 46 6.62 0.65 -8.92
C VAL A 46 7.00 0.85 -7.45
N SER A 47 7.55 2.02 -7.11
CA SER A 47 7.93 2.36 -5.73
C SER A 47 6.72 2.58 -4.84
N VAL A 48 5.65 3.19 -5.38
CA VAL A 48 4.38 3.35 -4.67
C VAL A 48 3.77 1.98 -4.35
N TYR A 49 3.70 1.08 -5.32
CA TYR A 49 3.20 -0.28 -5.10
C TYR A 49 4.06 -1.05 -4.10
N ALA A 50 5.38 -0.95 -4.18
CA ALA A 50 6.28 -1.59 -3.21
C ALA A 50 5.99 -1.13 -1.77
N LYS A 51 5.74 0.17 -1.56
CA LYS A 51 5.42 0.71 -0.23
C LYS A 51 4.01 0.36 0.25
N LEU A 52 3.03 0.31 -0.66
CA LEU A 52 1.68 -0.18 -0.33
C LEU A 52 1.70 -1.66 0.03
N ASN A 53 2.45 -2.47 -0.72
CA ASN A 53 2.67 -3.88 -0.42
C ASN A 53 3.37 -4.04 0.93
N TYR A 54 4.40 -3.23 1.21
CA TYR A 54 5.06 -3.19 2.51
C TYR A 54 4.05 -2.93 3.64
N ALA A 55 3.18 -1.94 3.49
CA ALA A 55 2.15 -1.63 4.49
C ALA A 55 1.24 -2.82 4.75
N VAL A 56 0.77 -3.50 3.69
CA VAL A 56 -0.09 -4.68 3.78
C VAL A 56 0.62 -5.87 4.42
N ASN A 57 1.78 -6.25 3.88
CA ASN A 57 2.50 -7.47 4.27
C ASN A 57 3.04 -7.38 5.71
N SER A 58 3.31 -6.17 6.20
CA SER A 58 3.77 -5.94 7.58
C SER A 58 2.65 -5.63 8.56
N ALA A 59 1.41 -5.39 8.12
CA ALA A 59 0.33 -4.83 8.95
C ALA A 59 0.07 -5.61 10.25
N HIS A 60 0.07 -6.95 10.16
CA HIS A 60 -0.20 -7.86 11.29
C HIS A 60 1.01 -8.10 12.19
N LEU A 61 2.23 -7.94 11.65
CA LEU A 61 3.48 -8.11 12.40
C LEU A 61 3.96 -6.78 13.00
N GLY A 62 3.48 -5.65 12.49
CA GLY A 62 3.96 -4.33 12.85
C GLY A 62 5.47 -4.20 12.66
N PRO A 63 6.19 -3.55 13.59
CA PRO A 63 7.64 -3.41 13.54
C PRO A 63 8.41 -4.74 13.46
N GLU A 64 7.83 -5.83 13.98
CA GLU A 64 8.50 -7.13 14.00
C GLU A 64 8.61 -7.74 12.59
N ALA A 65 7.86 -7.23 11.62
CA ALA A 65 7.97 -7.65 10.22
C ALA A 65 9.40 -7.55 9.69
N LEU A 66 10.17 -6.54 10.14
CA LEU A 66 11.55 -6.32 9.73
C LEU A 66 12.54 -7.40 10.21
N ASN A 67 12.16 -8.15 11.24
CA ASN A 67 12.98 -9.24 11.79
C ASN A 67 12.60 -10.61 11.22
N VAL A 68 11.40 -10.73 10.67
CA VAL A 68 10.77 -12.01 10.30
C VAL A 68 10.67 -12.16 8.78
N LEU A 69 10.43 -11.07 8.05
CA LEU A 69 10.30 -11.06 6.60
C LEU A 69 11.57 -10.52 5.94
N THR A 70 11.87 -11.04 4.77
CA THR A 70 12.89 -10.48 3.88
C THR A 70 12.41 -9.21 3.20
N GLU A 71 13.34 -8.40 2.67
CA GLU A 71 13.01 -7.18 1.92
C GLU A 71 12.09 -7.49 0.72
N ASP A 72 12.38 -8.56 -0.01
CA ASP A 72 11.57 -8.99 -1.15
C ASP A 72 10.15 -9.39 -0.72
N GLU A 73 10.00 -10.10 0.41
CA GLU A 73 8.68 -10.47 0.95
C GLU A 73 7.88 -9.25 1.41
N LEU A 74 8.55 -8.23 1.95
CA LEU A 74 7.88 -7.01 2.37
C LEU A 74 7.26 -6.27 1.18
N ILE A 75 7.99 -6.16 0.06
CA ILE A 75 7.52 -5.39 -1.11
C ILE A 75 6.78 -6.23 -2.16
N ALA A 76 6.78 -7.56 -2.02
CA ALA A 76 6.08 -8.46 -2.93
C ALA A 76 4.57 -8.22 -2.96
N TRP A 77 3.93 -8.56 -4.08
CA TRP A 77 2.48 -8.61 -4.14
C TRP A 77 1.93 -9.49 -3.01
N PRO A 78 0.92 -9.02 -2.25
CA PRO A 78 0.31 -9.80 -1.18
C PRO A 78 -0.12 -11.18 -1.67
N SER A 79 0.16 -12.21 -0.88
CA SER A 79 -0.14 -13.61 -1.24
C SER A 79 -1.64 -13.88 -1.28
N GLU A 80 -2.41 -13.13 -0.48
CA GLU A 80 -3.85 -13.16 -0.41
C GLU A 80 -4.40 -11.75 -0.64
N MET A 81 -5.62 -11.66 -1.17
CA MET A 81 -6.27 -10.37 -1.40
C MET A 81 -6.62 -9.73 -0.05
N PRO A 82 -5.99 -8.61 0.33
CA PRO A 82 -6.08 -8.08 1.69
C PRO A 82 -7.30 -7.16 1.90
N PHE A 83 -8.10 -6.95 0.84
CA PHE A 83 -9.30 -6.11 0.86
C PHE A 83 -10.49 -6.92 0.39
N ALA A 84 -11.61 -6.75 1.10
CA ALA A 84 -12.90 -7.27 0.67
C ALA A 84 -13.30 -6.69 -0.69
N THR A 85 -14.00 -7.49 -1.48
CA THR A 85 -14.69 -7.05 -2.68
C THR A 85 -15.82 -6.10 -2.32
N MET A 86 -16.24 -5.25 -3.26
CA MET A 86 -17.36 -4.34 -3.04
C MET A 86 -18.64 -5.07 -2.62
N ALA A 87 -18.88 -6.27 -3.15
CA ALA A 87 -20.03 -7.08 -2.77
C ALA A 87 -19.97 -7.55 -1.31
N GLU A 88 -18.79 -7.99 -0.84
CA GLU A 88 -18.59 -8.39 0.56
C GLU A 88 -18.77 -7.20 1.52
N LEU A 89 -18.28 -6.01 1.12
CA LEU A 89 -18.47 -4.79 1.91
C LEU A 89 -19.93 -4.35 1.99
N ASP A 90 -20.69 -4.48 0.90
CA ASP A 90 -22.12 -4.15 0.88
C ASP A 90 -22.94 -5.10 1.76
N GLU A 91 -22.63 -6.40 1.75
CA GLU A 91 -23.26 -7.42 2.61
C GLU A 91 -22.98 -7.17 4.10
N GLU A 92 -21.75 -6.79 4.48
CA GLU A 92 -21.40 -6.44 5.87
C GLU A 92 -22.21 -5.23 6.40
N VAL A 93 -22.52 -4.27 5.54
CA VAL A 93 -23.33 -3.09 5.88
C VAL A 93 -24.81 -3.44 6.06
N GLU A 94 -25.32 -4.42 5.32
CA GLU A 94 -26.70 -4.93 5.49
C GLU A 94 -26.86 -5.77 6.75
N GLU A 95 -25.87 -6.60 7.12
CA GLU A 95 -25.89 -7.42 8.33
C GLU A 95 -25.69 -6.59 9.63
N SER A 96 -25.13 -5.39 9.52
CA SER A 96 -24.88 -4.47 10.64
C SER A 96 -26.04 -3.51 10.95
N ASN A 97 -27.16 -3.57 10.20
CA ASN A 97 -28.38 -2.76 10.35
C ASN A 97 -29.58 -3.56 10.85
#